data_AF-A0A9E4GN91-F1
#
_entry.id   AF-A0A9E4GN91-F1
#
_cell.length_a   1.000
_cell.length_b   1.000
_cell.length_c   1.000
_cell.angle_alpha   90.00
_cell.angle_beta   90.00
_cell.angle_gamma   90.00
#
_symmetry.space_group_name_H-M   'P 1'
#
loop_
_entity.id
_entity.type
_entity.pdbx_description
1 polymer ?
#
loop_
_entity_poly.entity_id
_entity_poly.type
_entity_poly.pdbx_seq_one_letter_code
_entity_poly.pdbx_strand_id
1 'polypeptide(L)'
;MYTLATAKQLRTRLDLEPGNSAGDERLWRALSAASARIERDSGRRFTPRLATLPHAARHPRELALLDDLLHLQRLGNGDARDIDLSDVQTLPAAAEGSASVLRLTGEQRFSGPGAIQVSGLWGWHDRWSQAWRSGVDTLQDDPLTAAPTTLLVSDSGRFQPGQLLRVGDEYLRLLASDGSNQELQVQRGAQGTTATHHSQGSAIDVYQPAAAVNLLCLRLAAWLYREPARIPAADLPADVASELRALRRESAAS
;
A
#
# COMPACT_ATOMS: atom_id res chain seq x y z
N MET A 1 1.94 5.69 -10.93
CA MET A 1 2.96 6.17 -9.96
C MET A 1 2.27 6.29 -8.61
N TYR A 2 2.85 5.80 -7.51
CA TYR A 2 2.28 5.95 -6.17
C TYR A 2 3.27 6.65 -5.24
N THR A 3 2.74 7.28 -4.20
CA THR A 3 3.53 7.98 -3.20
C THR A 3 3.08 7.58 -1.79
N LEU A 4 4.01 7.56 -0.84
CA LEU A 4 3.77 7.29 0.59
C LEU A 4 3.47 8.56 1.39
N ALA A 5 3.39 9.70 0.70
CA ALA A 5 2.99 11.00 1.21
C ALA A 5 2.42 11.84 0.08
N THR A 6 1.72 12.92 0.40
CA THR A 6 1.06 13.77 -0.61
C THR A 6 1.86 15.04 -0.92
N ALA A 7 1.63 15.63 -2.10
CA ALA A 7 2.24 16.90 -2.47
C ALA A 7 1.88 18.04 -1.51
N LYS A 8 0.65 18.08 -0.97
CA LYS A 8 0.26 19.07 0.05
C LYS A 8 1.11 18.93 1.31
N GLN A 9 1.30 17.70 1.81
CA GLN A 9 2.14 17.46 2.99
C GLN A 9 3.59 17.92 2.73
N LEU A 10 4.13 17.64 1.54
CA LEU A 10 5.49 18.07 1.19
C LEU A 10 5.62 19.59 1.04
N ARG A 11 4.62 20.27 0.44
CA ARG A 11 4.57 21.74 0.36
C ARG A 11 4.60 22.38 1.74
N THR A 12 3.73 21.92 2.64
CA THR A 12 3.72 22.39 4.03
C THR A 12 5.07 22.17 4.71
N ARG A 13 5.71 21.02 4.48
CA ARG A 13 7.04 20.74 5.04
C ARG A 13 8.14 21.65 4.48
N LEU A 14 8.04 22.03 3.22
CA LEU A 14 9.01 22.90 2.53
C LEU A 14 8.70 24.39 2.71
N ASP A 15 7.63 24.74 3.42
CA ASP A 15 7.13 26.11 3.58
C ASP A 15 6.87 26.80 2.22
N LEU A 16 6.24 26.06 1.30
CA LEU A 16 5.87 26.56 -0.02
C LEU A 16 4.43 27.08 -0.02
N GLU A 17 4.23 28.24 -0.64
CA GLU A 17 2.91 28.87 -0.77
C GLU A 17 1.87 27.94 -1.43
N PRO A 18 0.63 27.89 -0.90
CA PRO A 18 -0.46 27.17 -1.53
C PRO A 18 -0.82 27.81 -2.88
N GLY A 19 -1.24 26.99 -3.85
CA GLY A 19 -1.79 27.48 -5.13
C GLY A 19 -0.76 27.77 -6.24
N ASN A 20 0.54 27.86 -5.94
CA ASN A 20 1.54 27.92 -7.01
C ASN A 20 1.76 26.52 -7.61
N SER A 21 1.16 26.22 -8.76
CA SER A 21 1.35 24.92 -9.46
C SER A 21 2.72 24.80 -10.13
N ALA A 22 3.47 25.90 -10.26
CA ALA A 22 4.83 25.87 -10.76
C ALA A 22 5.72 25.07 -9.78
N GLY A 23 6.17 23.91 -10.23
CA GLY A 23 7.02 23.01 -9.44
C GLY A 23 6.31 21.77 -8.87
N ASP A 24 5.00 21.58 -9.13
CA ASP A 24 4.30 20.36 -8.73
C ASP A 24 4.93 19.09 -9.32
N GLU A 25 5.37 19.14 -10.57
CA GLU A 25 6.10 18.01 -11.17
C GLU A 25 7.37 17.67 -10.38
N ARG A 26 8.09 18.67 -9.85
CA ARG A 26 9.30 18.45 -9.07
C ARG A 26 8.97 17.84 -7.71
N LEU A 27 7.88 18.28 -7.07
CA LEU A 27 7.36 17.67 -5.84
C LEU A 27 6.98 16.21 -6.06
N TRP A 28 6.24 15.92 -7.14
CA TRP A 28 5.84 14.57 -7.51
C TRP A 28 7.02 13.66 -7.82
N ARG A 29 8.01 14.15 -8.58
CA ARG A 29 9.26 13.42 -8.86
C ARG A 29 10.00 13.10 -7.56
N ALA A 30 10.13 14.06 -6.64
CA ALA A 30 10.79 13.85 -5.35
C ALA A 30 10.05 12.84 -4.47
N LEU A 31 8.72 12.95 -4.34
CA LEU A 31 7.89 12.00 -3.58
C LEU A 31 7.95 10.58 -4.14
N SER A 32 7.91 10.45 -5.45
CA SER A 32 7.95 9.15 -6.11
C SER A 32 9.33 8.51 -5.99
N ALA A 33 10.39 9.29 -6.14
CA ALA A 33 11.75 8.83 -5.92
C ALA A 33 11.98 8.41 -4.45
N ALA A 34 11.50 9.20 -3.49
CA ALA A 34 11.56 8.87 -2.07
C ALA A 34 10.80 7.57 -1.75
N SER A 35 9.57 7.44 -2.24
CA SER A 35 8.74 6.24 -2.03
C SER A 35 9.39 4.98 -2.61
N ALA A 36 9.87 5.06 -3.86
CA ALA A 36 10.56 3.94 -4.51
C ALA A 36 11.88 3.59 -3.80
N ARG A 37 12.61 4.58 -3.28
CA ARG A 37 13.83 4.36 -2.51
C ARG A 37 13.54 3.67 -1.17
N ILE A 38 12.52 4.12 -0.45
CA ILE A 38 12.11 3.54 0.82
C ILE A 38 11.75 2.06 0.66
N GLU A 39 10.93 1.70 -0.33
CA GLU A 39 10.59 0.29 -0.57
C GLU A 39 11.77 -0.55 -1.03
N ARG A 40 12.64 -0.01 -1.88
CA ARG A 40 13.85 -0.72 -2.33
C ARG A 40 14.80 -1.01 -1.18
N ASP A 41 15.06 -0.02 -0.32
CA ASP A 41 16.05 -0.12 0.76
C ASP A 41 15.53 -0.88 1.98
N SER A 42 14.21 -0.90 2.19
CA SER A 42 13.55 -1.69 3.23
C SER A 42 13.29 -3.14 2.80
N GLY A 43 13.15 -3.39 1.50
CA GLY A 43 12.69 -4.69 0.97
C GLY A 43 11.23 -4.99 1.33
N ARG A 44 10.43 -3.96 1.63
CA ARG A 44 9.00 -4.06 1.97
C ARG A 44 8.16 -3.23 1.01
N ARG A 45 6.88 -3.57 0.91
CA ARG A 45 5.86 -2.72 0.29
C ARG A 45 5.04 -2.01 1.35
N PHE A 46 4.78 -0.73 1.16
CA PHE A 46 4.02 0.10 2.11
C PHE A 46 2.65 0.51 1.60
N THR A 47 2.17 -0.15 0.54
CA THR A 47 0.78 -0.03 0.09
C THR A 47 0.19 -1.43 -0.07
N PRO A 48 -1.08 -1.65 0.32
CA PRO A 48 -1.70 -2.96 0.23
C PRO A 48 -1.86 -3.40 -1.23
N ARG A 49 -1.63 -4.69 -1.48
CA ARG A 49 -1.79 -5.34 -2.77
C ARG A 49 -2.49 -6.68 -2.63
N LEU A 50 -3.58 -6.86 -3.35
CA LEU A 50 -4.24 -8.15 -3.50
C LEU A 50 -3.42 -9.04 -4.44
N ALA A 51 -2.96 -10.19 -3.95
CA ALA A 51 -2.20 -11.13 -4.77
C ALA A 51 -2.24 -12.56 -4.21
N THR A 52 -1.96 -13.51 -5.10
CA THR A 52 -1.60 -14.88 -4.73
C THR A 52 -0.11 -15.08 -4.96
N LEU A 53 0.62 -15.47 -3.91
CA LEU A 53 2.05 -15.71 -3.98
C LEU A 53 2.35 -17.20 -3.70
N PRO A 54 3.17 -17.85 -4.56
CA PRO A 54 3.62 -19.21 -4.33
C PRO A 54 4.74 -19.25 -3.28
N HIS A 55 4.71 -20.23 -2.39
CA HIS A 55 5.71 -20.43 -1.35
C HIS A 55 6.23 -21.87 -1.34
N ALA A 56 7.51 -22.02 -1.00
CA ALA A 56 8.11 -23.32 -0.75
C ALA A 56 7.99 -23.65 0.74
N ALA A 57 7.35 -24.77 1.07
CA ALA A 57 7.29 -25.27 2.44
C ALA A 57 8.65 -25.88 2.82
N ARG A 58 9.38 -25.23 3.71
CA ARG A 58 10.64 -25.76 4.28
C ARG A 58 10.42 -26.50 5.60
N HIS A 59 9.36 -26.14 6.30
CA HIS A 59 8.94 -26.78 7.55
C HIS A 59 7.50 -27.28 7.40
N PRO A 60 7.15 -28.44 7.99
CA PRO A 60 5.84 -29.05 7.80
C PRO A 60 4.69 -28.26 8.43
N ARG A 61 4.97 -27.35 9.37
CA ARG A 61 3.94 -26.58 10.10
C ARG A 61 4.16 -25.08 10.10
N GLU A 62 5.26 -24.62 9.51
CA GLU A 62 5.58 -23.20 9.44
C GLU A 62 5.95 -22.83 8.01
N LEU A 63 5.36 -21.74 7.53
CA LEU A 63 5.58 -21.21 6.20
C LEU A 63 6.10 -19.79 6.34
N ALA A 64 7.39 -19.61 6.09
CA ALA A 64 7.98 -18.29 5.93
C ALA A 64 7.43 -17.65 4.65
N LEU A 65 6.90 -16.43 4.78
CA LEU A 65 6.27 -15.72 3.69
C LEU A 65 7.28 -14.96 2.83
N LEU A 66 7.02 -14.85 1.53
CA LEU A 66 7.86 -14.10 0.59
C LEU A 66 7.66 -12.60 0.65
N ASP A 67 6.56 -12.13 1.24
CA ASP A 67 6.26 -10.70 1.47
C ASP A 67 5.53 -10.56 2.82
N ASP A 68 5.33 -9.33 3.28
CA ASP A 68 4.54 -9.05 4.49
C ASP A 68 3.05 -9.23 4.18
N LEU A 69 2.30 -9.95 5.03
CA LEU A 69 0.89 -10.28 4.81
C LEU A 69 0.00 -9.51 5.79
N LEU A 70 -0.85 -8.63 5.28
CA LEU A 70 -1.81 -7.84 6.07
C LEU A 70 -3.06 -8.63 6.39
N HIS A 71 -3.54 -9.45 5.45
CA HIS A 71 -4.76 -10.23 5.63
C HIS A 71 -4.73 -11.50 4.77
N LEU A 72 -4.91 -12.66 5.40
CA LEU A 72 -5.00 -13.96 4.73
C LEU A 72 -6.45 -14.21 4.26
N GLN A 73 -6.63 -14.53 2.97
CA GLN A 73 -7.93 -14.87 2.40
C GLN A 73 -8.06 -16.33 1.99
N ARG A 74 -6.98 -16.97 1.55
CA ARG A 74 -6.96 -18.37 1.16
C ARG A 74 -5.56 -18.95 1.27
N LEU A 75 -5.47 -20.23 1.66
CA LEU A 75 -4.22 -20.96 1.78
C LEU A 75 -4.35 -22.32 1.08
N GLY A 76 -3.73 -22.49 -0.09
CA GLY A 76 -3.70 -23.75 -0.82
C GLY A 76 -2.46 -24.59 -0.49
N ASN A 77 -2.63 -25.90 -0.27
CA ASN A 77 -1.57 -26.80 0.20
C ASN A 77 -0.67 -27.38 -0.90
N GLY A 78 -0.79 -26.91 -2.15
CA GLY A 78 0.03 -27.40 -3.28
C GLY A 78 -0.45 -28.74 -3.89
N ASP A 79 -1.53 -29.31 -3.40
CA ASP A 79 -2.21 -30.53 -3.87
C ASP A 79 -3.65 -30.25 -4.35
N ALA A 80 -3.92 -29.00 -4.74
CA ALA A 80 -5.24 -28.45 -5.08
C ALA A 80 -6.28 -28.45 -3.95
N ARG A 81 -5.90 -28.79 -2.71
CA ARG A 81 -6.75 -28.61 -1.52
C ARG A 81 -6.39 -27.33 -0.79
N ASP A 82 -7.40 -26.77 -0.12
CA ASP A 82 -7.24 -25.63 0.77
C ASP A 82 -7.06 -26.09 2.21
N ILE A 83 -6.26 -25.33 2.95
CA ILE A 83 -6.13 -25.42 4.40
C ILE A 83 -7.20 -24.51 5.01
N ASP A 84 -7.94 -25.03 5.98
CA ASP A 84 -8.91 -24.25 6.75
C ASP A 84 -8.19 -23.13 7.51
N LEU A 85 -8.62 -21.88 7.32
CA LEU A 85 -7.98 -20.72 7.95
C LEU A 85 -8.13 -20.70 9.46
N SER A 86 -9.11 -21.42 10.03
CA SER A 86 -9.23 -21.59 11.49
C SER A 86 -8.07 -22.39 12.08
N ASP A 87 -7.38 -23.21 11.28
CA ASP A 87 -6.17 -23.95 11.65
C ASP A 87 -4.88 -23.15 11.40
N VAL A 88 -4.98 -21.87 11.03
CA VAL A 88 -3.83 -21.04 10.64
C VAL A 88 -3.65 -19.88 11.62
N GLN A 89 -2.49 -19.84 12.26
CA GLN A 89 -2.03 -18.69 13.03
C GLN A 89 -1.06 -17.84 12.20
N THR A 90 -1.28 -16.52 12.19
CA THR A 90 -0.35 -15.55 11.62
C THR A 90 0.70 -15.13 12.66
N LEU A 91 1.96 -14.98 12.24
CA LEU A 91 3.07 -14.57 13.10
C LEU A 91 3.86 -13.42 12.45
N PRO A 92 4.07 -12.29 13.16
CA PRO A 92 3.49 -11.95 14.46
C PRO A 92 1.96 -11.96 14.42
N ALA A 93 1.32 -12.20 15.57
CA ALA A 93 -0.14 -12.28 15.66
C ALA A 93 -0.76 -10.97 15.14
N ALA A 94 -1.65 -11.10 14.15
CA ALA A 94 -2.08 -10.03 13.27
C ALA A 94 -3.04 -8.99 13.88
N ALA A 95 -3.05 -8.78 15.20
CA ALA A 95 -3.99 -7.84 15.81
C ALA A 95 -3.88 -6.43 15.21
N GLU A 96 -2.66 -5.96 14.92
CA GLU A 96 -2.44 -4.64 14.32
C GLU A 96 -1.38 -4.59 13.20
N GLY A 97 -0.59 -5.64 12.98
CA GLY A 97 0.54 -5.62 12.05
C GLY A 97 0.55 -6.75 11.01
N SER A 98 1.51 -6.65 10.08
CA SER A 98 1.71 -7.67 9.04
C SER A 98 2.38 -8.95 9.56
N ALA A 99 1.91 -10.07 9.05
CA ALA A 99 2.50 -11.39 9.28
C ALA A 99 3.66 -11.66 8.32
N SER A 100 4.66 -12.39 8.80
CA SER A 100 5.82 -12.87 8.03
C SER A 100 5.91 -14.40 8.01
N VAL A 101 5.19 -15.08 8.91
CA VAL A 101 5.12 -16.54 8.99
C VAL A 101 3.65 -16.96 9.19
N LEU A 102 3.25 -18.05 8.54
CA LEU A 102 2.02 -18.77 8.87
C LEU A 102 2.38 -20.06 9.61
N ARG A 103 1.68 -20.33 10.71
CA ARG A 103 1.83 -21.55 11.50
C ARG A 103 0.53 -22.33 11.53
N LEU A 104 0.59 -23.64 11.28
CA LEU A 104 -0.56 -24.52 11.44
C LEU A 104 -0.72 -24.93 12.91
N THR A 105 -1.93 -24.81 13.46
CA THR A 105 -2.23 -25.11 14.87
C THR A 105 -2.80 -26.51 15.09
N GLY A 106 -3.34 -27.15 14.05
CA GLY A 106 -3.90 -28.50 14.08
C GLY A 106 -2.92 -29.63 13.70
N GLU A 107 -3.46 -30.75 13.25
CA GLU A 107 -2.66 -31.89 12.78
C GLU A 107 -2.14 -31.74 11.34
N GLN A 108 -2.74 -30.83 10.57
CA GLN A 108 -2.41 -30.55 9.18
C GLN A 108 -0.92 -30.18 9.00
N ARG A 109 -0.40 -30.44 7.79
CA ARG A 109 0.98 -30.17 7.41
C ARG A 109 1.05 -29.62 6.00
N PHE A 110 1.94 -28.65 5.78
CA PHE A 110 2.38 -28.26 4.45
C PHE A 110 3.07 -29.45 3.78
N SER A 111 2.41 -30.07 2.82
CA SER A 111 2.81 -31.40 2.31
C SER A 111 2.50 -31.67 0.85
N GLY A 112 1.79 -30.77 0.15
CA GLY A 112 1.49 -30.99 -1.26
C GLY A 112 2.75 -30.96 -2.13
N PRO A 113 2.71 -31.63 -3.29
CA PRO A 113 3.84 -31.73 -4.19
C PRO A 113 4.17 -30.40 -4.90
N GLY A 114 3.22 -29.45 -4.94
CA GLY A 114 3.38 -28.13 -5.53
C GLY A 114 3.68 -27.02 -4.50
N ALA A 115 3.88 -25.81 -5.00
CA ALA A 115 4.05 -24.64 -4.14
C ALA A 115 2.77 -24.29 -3.37
N ILE A 116 2.93 -23.94 -2.09
CA ILE A 116 1.84 -23.47 -1.23
C ILE A 116 1.36 -22.12 -1.74
N GLN A 117 0.08 -22.01 -2.06
CA GLN A 117 -0.50 -20.77 -2.61
C GLN A 117 -1.08 -19.95 -1.48
N VAL A 118 -0.54 -18.76 -1.25
CA VAL A 118 -1.05 -17.84 -0.22
C VAL A 118 -1.74 -16.69 -0.94
N SER A 119 -3.06 -16.57 -0.79
CA SER A 119 -3.83 -15.47 -1.35
C SER A 119 -4.28 -14.52 -0.24
N GLY A 120 -4.12 -13.22 -0.48
CA GLY A 120 -4.52 -12.22 0.50
C GLY A 120 -4.07 -10.82 0.14
N LEU A 121 -4.18 -9.92 1.11
CA LEU A 121 -3.65 -8.57 1.04
C LEU A 121 -2.21 -8.56 1.57
N TRP A 122 -1.28 -8.18 0.71
CA TRP A 122 0.14 -8.10 0.98
C TRP A 122 0.58 -6.65 1.17
N GLY A 123 1.55 -6.42 2.04
CA GLY A 123 2.12 -5.13 2.36
C GLY A 123 2.49 -5.04 3.84
N TRP A 124 3.10 -3.92 4.19
CA TRP A 124 3.47 -3.59 5.56
C TRP A 124 2.70 -2.40 6.07
N HIS A 125 2.12 -2.55 7.26
CA HIS A 125 1.57 -1.46 8.05
C HIS A 125 1.64 -1.85 9.53
N ASP A 126 2.01 -0.91 10.40
CA ASP A 126 2.15 -1.13 11.85
C ASP A 126 0.80 -1.11 12.59
N ARG A 127 -0.21 -0.44 12.01
CA ARG A 127 -1.59 -0.37 12.50
C ARG A 127 -2.64 -0.61 11.41
N TRP A 128 -2.66 -1.80 10.82
CA TRP A 128 -3.47 -2.10 9.62
C TRP A 128 -4.96 -1.80 9.79
N SER A 129 -5.52 -2.04 10.99
CA SER A 129 -6.90 -1.72 11.33
C SER A 129 -7.25 -0.22 11.21
N GLN A 130 -6.24 0.66 11.25
CA GLN A 130 -6.38 2.11 11.14
C GLN A 130 -5.83 2.67 9.82
N ALA A 131 -5.42 1.80 8.89
CA ALA A 131 -4.77 2.19 7.65
C ALA A 131 -5.74 2.85 6.64
N TRP A 132 -7.03 2.84 6.91
CA TRP A 132 -8.05 3.46 6.06
C TRP A 132 -8.77 4.55 6.84
N ARG A 133 -8.74 5.78 6.30
CA ARG A 133 -9.64 6.84 6.75
C ARG A 133 -10.98 6.64 6.04
N SER A 134 -11.96 6.15 6.78
CA SER A 134 -13.24 5.73 6.19
C SER A 134 -14.18 6.89 5.88
N GLY A 135 -15.01 6.73 4.85
CA GLY A 135 -16.14 7.63 4.56
C GLY A 135 -15.74 9.09 4.36
N VAL A 136 -14.60 9.32 3.69
CA VAL A 136 -14.10 10.68 3.42
C VAL A 136 -15.02 11.43 2.46
N ASP A 137 -15.67 10.70 1.55
CA ASP A 137 -16.68 11.19 0.62
C ASP A 137 -17.53 10.00 0.13
N THR A 138 -18.46 10.25 -0.79
CA THR A 138 -19.29 9.25 -1.46
C THR A 138 -19.29 9.47 -2.97
N LEU A 139 -19.45 8.37 -3.74
CA LEU A 139 -19.65 8.43 -5.18
C LEU A 139 -20.99 9.10 -5.52
N GLN A 140 -20.96 10.01 -6.50
CA GLN A 140 -22.15 10.68 -7.01
C GLN A 140 -22.65 10.10 -8.34
N ASP A 141 -21.85 9.24 -8.99
CA ASP A 141 -22.26 8.46 -10.15
C ASP A 141 -23.45 7.55 -9.84
N ASP A 142 -24.44 7.50 -10.75
CA ASP A 142 -25.62 6.64 -10.62
C ASP A 142 -25.91 5.83 -11.90
N PRO A 143 -25.41 4.59 -11.99
CA PRO A 143 -24.32 4.00 -11.21
C PRO A 143 -22.94 4.18 -11.87
N LEU A 144 -21.88 3.98 -11.08
CA LEU A 144 -20.52 3.85 -11.63
C LEU A 144 -20.31 2.43 -12.15
N THR A 145 -20.31 2.26 -13.47
CA THR A 145 -19.94 0.97 -14.09
C THR A 145 -18.44 0.69 -13.97
N ALA A 146 -17.97 -0.49 -14.39
CA ALA A 146 -16.56 -0.88 -14.24
C ALA A 146 -15.59 -0.16 -15.21
N ALA A 147 -16.09 0.44 -16.30
CA ALA A 147 -15.26 1.01 -17.36
C ALA A 147 -14.81 2.48 -17.13
N PRO A 148 -15.66 3.40 -16.62
CA PRO A 148 -15.28 4.79 -16.42
C PRO A 148 -14.09 4.96 -15.48
N THR A 149 -13.18 5.83 -15.89
CA THR A 149 -11.99 6.26 -15.12
C THR A 149 -12.13 7.66 -14.54
N THR A 150 -13.26 8.32 -14.79
CA THR A 150 -13.64 9.59 -14.16
C THR A 150 -14.80 9.29 -13.22
N LEU A 151 -14.68 9.74 -11.98
CA LEU A 151 -15.63 9.53 -10.90
C LEU A 151 -16.15 10.89 -10.44
N LEU A 152 -17.45 11.00 -10.18
CA LEU A 152 -18.06 12.16 -9.55
C LEU A 152 -18.07 11.98 -8.03
N VAL A 153 -17.66 13.00 -7.29
CA VAL A 153 -17.65 13.02 -5.82
C VAL A 153 -18.35 14.27 -5.29
N SER A 154 -18.62 14.33 -3.99
CA SER A 154 -19.24 15.54 -3.42
C SER A 154 -18.23 16.68 -3.29
N ASP A 155 -16.99 16.37 -2.92
CA ASP A 155 -15.93 17.33 -2.64
C ASP A 155 -14.54 16.76 -3.01
N SER A 156 -14.16 16.99 -4.27
CA SER A 156 -12.86 16.62 -4.83
C SER A 156 -11.66 17.25 -4.08
N GLY A 157 -11.87 18.34 -3.33
CA GLY A 157 -10.82 19.02 -2.54
C GLY A 157 -10.28 18.18 -1.38
N ARG A 158 -10.98 17.10 -1.01
CA ARG A 158 -10.56 16.12 0.01
C ARG A 158 -9.49 15.16 -0.49
N PHE A 159 -9.30 15.12 -1.81
CA PHE A 159 -8.47 14.16 -2.49
C PHE A 159 -7.25 14.80 -3.14
N GLN A 160 -6.19 14.03 -3.29
CA GLN A 160 -4.94 14.47 -3.92
C GLN A 160 -4.39 13.38 -4.82
N PRO A 161 -3.86 13.72 -6.01
CA PRO A 161 -3.15 12.78 -6.87
C PRO A 161 -2.17 11.90 -6.10
N GLY A 162 -1.95 10.67 -6.56
CA GLY A 162 -1.07 9.71 -5.91
C GLY A 162 -1.68 8.99 -4.70
N GLN A 163 -2.80 9.45 -4.13
CA GLN A 163 -3.50 8.71 -3.07
C GLN A 163 -4.05 7.36 -3.56
N LEU A 164 -4.11 6.39 -2.66
CA LEU A 164 -4.82 5.13 -2.86
C LEU A 164 -6.19 5.25 -2.20
N LEU A 165 -7.23 5.02 -2.97
CA LEU A 165 -8.63 5.06 -2.52
C LEU A 165 -9.19 3.63 -2.48
N ARG A 166 -10.25 3.44 -1.71
CA ARG A 166 -11.03 2.19 -1.68
C ARG A 166 -12.51 2.51 -1.75
N VAL A 167 -13.24 1.78 -2.60
CA VAL A 167 -14.71 1.76 -2.65
C VAL A 167 -15.14 0.30 -2.64
N GLY A 168 -15.81 -0.13 -1.58
CA GLY A 168 -16.06 -1.56 -1.33
C GLY A 168 -14.74 -2.35 -1.30
N ASP A 169 -14.64 -3.39 -2.13
CA ASP A 169 -13.44 -4.22 -2.28
C ASP A 169 -12.50 -3.76 -3.41
N GLU A 170 -12.83 -2.68 -4.11
CA GLU A 170 -11.99 -2.16 -5.20
C GLU A 170 -11.03 -1.08 -4.69
N TYR A 171 -9.76 -1.19 -5.08
CA TYR A 171 -8.77 -0.15 -4.87
C TYR A 171 -8.62 0.71 -6.12
N LEU A 172 -8.49 2.03 -5.93
CA LEU A 172 -8.36 3.00 -7.01
C LEU A 172 -7.13 3.86 -6.78
N ARG A 173 -6.34 4.11 -7.82
CA ARG A 173 -5.23 5.07 -7.74
C ARG A 173 -5.70 6.42 -8.28
N LEU A 174 -5.66 7.46 -7.46
CA LEU A 174 -5.98 8.81 -7.92
C LEU A 174 -4.86 9.37 -8.78
N LEU A 175 -5.19 9.82 -9.99
CA LEU A 175 -4.25 10.36 -10.98
C LEU A 175 -4.35 11.89 -11.07
N ALA A 176 -5.57 12.41 -11.07
CA ALA A 176 -5.87 13.84 -11.08
C ALA A 176 -7.20 14.14 -10.39
N SER A 177 -7.38 15.37 -9.92
CA SER A 177 -8.63 15.86 -9.33
C SER A 177 -8.99 17.20 -9.96
N ASP A 178 -10.24 17.37 -10.38
CA ASP A 178 -10.79 18.62 -10.91
C ASP A 178 -11.79 19.22 -9.91
N GLY A 179 -11.33 20.27 -9.23
CA GLY A 179 -12.10 21.01 -8.24
C GLY A 179 -13.32 21.74 -8.79
N SER A 180 -13.33 22.07 -10.10
CA SER A 180 -14.42 22.80 -10.71
C SER A 180 -15.61 21.89 -11.03
N ASN A 181 -15.34 20.65 -11.42
CA ASN A 181 -16.36 19.67 -11.80
C ASN A 181 -16.64 18.62 -10.72
N GLN A 182 -15.92 18.65 -9.59
CA GLN A 182 -15.95 17.61 -8.57
C GLN A 182 -15.63 16.21 -9.13
N GLU A 183 -14.66 16.17 -10.04
CA GLU A 183 -14.26 14.95 -10.75
C GLU A 183 -12.91 14.42 -10.23
N LEU A 184 -12.82 13.10 -10.11
CA LEU A 184 -11.58 12.38 -9.85
C LEU A 184 -11.22 11.51 -11.07
N GLN A 185 -10.04 11.72 -11.64
CA GLN A 185 -9.48 10.81 -12.63
C GLN A 185 -8.67 9.72 -11.93
N VAL A 186 -9.05 8.46 -12.11
CA VAL A 186 -8.46 7.32 -11.40
C VAL A 186 -8.03 6.21 -12.33
N GLN A 187 -7.09 5.41 -11.85
CA GLN A 187 -6.90 4.04 -12.32
C GLN A 187 -7.79 3.11 -11.49
N ARG A 188 -8.78 2.50 -12.16
CA ARG A 188 -9.66 1.44 -11.61
C ARG A 188 -8.90 0.12 -11.42
N GLY A 189 -9.38 -0.75 -10.53
CA GLY A 189 -8.78 -2.07 -10.31
C GLY A 189 -7.29 -2.02 -9.95
N ALA A 190 -6.89 -1.03 -9.16
CA ALA A 190 -5.50 -0.86 -8.77
C ALA A 190 -5.07 -1.97 -7.79
N GLN A 191 -3.76 -2.18 -7.64
CA GLN A 191 -3.19 -3.06 -6.61
C GLN A 191 -3.72 -4.51 -6.65
N GLY A 192 -4.10 -5.00 -7.84
CA GLY A 192 -4.56 -6.36 -8.05
C GLY A 192 -6.04 -6.60 -7.79
N THR A 193 -6.82 -5.57 -7.45
CA THR A 193 -8.29 -5.66 -7.41
C THR A 193 -8.87 -5.57 -8.83
N THR A 194 -10.13 -5.97 -8.99
CA THR A 194 -10.85 -5.84 -10.27
C THR A 194 -11.75 -4.62 -10.23
N ALA A 195 -11.86 -3.90 -11.35
CA ALA A 195 -12.84 -2.82 -11.48
C ALA A 195 -14.26 -3.39 -11.43
N THR A 196 -15.12 -2.86 -10.55
CA THR A 196 -16.49 -3.36 -10.36
C THR A 196 -17.55 -2.27 -10.47
N HIS A 197 -18.81 -2.66 -10.46
CA HIS A 197 -19.94 -1.74 -10.39
C HIS A 197 -20.11 -1.22 -8.96
N HIS A 198 -20.33 0.10 -8.81
CA HIS A 198 -20.64 0.73 -7.53
C HIS A 198 -21.92 1.55 -7.64
N SER A 199 -22.76 1.47 -6.61
CA SER A 199 -23.98 2.28 -6.51
C SER A 199 -23.63 3.73 -6.11
N GLN A 200 -24.50 4.67 -6.47
CA GLN A 200 -24.44 6.02 -5.93
C GLN A 200 -24.46 5.98 -4.39
N GLY A 201 -23.70 6.87 -3.76
CA GLY A 201 -23.58 6.92 -2.30
C GLY A 201 -22.58 5.93 -1.70
N SER A 202 -21.94 5.08 -2.51
CA SER A 202 -20.88 4.18 -2.02
C SER A 202 -19.75 5.00 -1.38
N ALA A 203 -19.35 4.61 -0.17
CA ALA A 203 -18.32 5.31 0.60
C ALA A 203 -16.94 5.20 -0.07
N ILE A 204 -16.20 6.31 -0.04
CA ILE A 204 -14.82 6.39 -0.50
C ILE A 204 -13.90 6.50 0.73
N ASP A 205 -13.04 5.50 0.90
CA ASP A 205 -12.02 5.49 1.94
C ASP A 205 -10.66 5.90 1.35
N VAL A 206 -9.82 6.53 2.16
CA VAL A 206 -8.47 6.97 1.74
C VAL A 206 -7.41 6.25 2.56
N TYR A 207 -6.50 5.55 1.89
CA TYR A 207 -5.37 4.87 2.53
C TYR A 207 -4.45 5.88 3.23
N GLN A 208 -4.10 5.57 4.46
CA GLN A 208 -3.11 6.27 5.27
C GLN A 208 -1.87 5.38 5.40
N PRO A 209 -0.73 5.76 4.81
CA PRO A 209 0.53 5.07 5.08
C PRO A 209 0.88 5.16 6.57
N ALA A 210 1.61 4.17 7.08
CA ALA A 210 2.09 4.16 8.46
C ALA A 210 2.80 5.48 8.79
N ALA A 211 2.50 6.08 9.94
CA ALA A 211 2.91 7.45 10.25
C ALA A 211 4.43 7.65 10.14
N ALA A 212 5.22 6.68 10.63
CA ALA A 212 6.68 6.71 10.52
C ALA A 212 7.15 6.65 9.05
N VAL A 213 6.52 5.84 8.22
CA VAL A 213 6.83 5.72 6.78
C VAL A 213 6.46 7.00 6.03
N ASN A 214 5.31 7.59 6.35
CA ASN A 214 4.88 8.87 5.78
C ASN A 214 5.89 9.99 6.11
N LEU A 215 6.28 10.12 7.38
CA LEU A 215 7.27 11.10 7.81
C LEU A 215 8.63 10.88 7.15
N LEU A 216 9.12 9.64 7.11
CA LEU A 216 10.36 9.28 6.43
C LEU A 216 10.32 9.67 4.95
N CYS A 217 9.22 9.38 4.25
CA CYS A 217 9.01 9.77 2.86
C CYS A 217 9.05 11.29 2.70
N LEU A 218 8.40 12.05 3.57
CA LEU A 218 8.42 13.51 3.53
C LEU A 218 9.83 14.08 3.76
N ARG A 219 10.60 13.53 4.69
CA ARG A 219 11.99 13.97 4.91
C ARG A 219 12.87 13.69 3.70
N LEU A 220 12.82 12.47 3.18
CA LEU A 220 13.63 12.06 2.04
C LEU A 220 13.23 12.84 0.78
N ALA A 221 11.93 13.03 0.54
CA ALA A 221 11.44 13.83 -0.58
C ALA A 221 11.85 15.30 -0.46
N ALA A 222 11.81 15.89 0.74
CA ALA A 222 12.29 17.26 0.96
C ALA A 222 13.79 17.40 0.67
N TRP A 223 14.60 16.42 1.06
CA TRP A 223 16.03 16.38 0.72
C TRP A 223 16.26 16.25 -0.79
N LEU A 224 15.62 15.27 -1.44
CA LEU A 224 15.69 15.08 -2.90
C LEU A 224 15.19 16.30 -3.69
N TYR A 225 14.20 17.01 -3.15
CA TYR A 225 13.72 18.25 -3.74
C TYR A 225 14.80 19.33 -3.71
N ARG A 226 15.53 19.49 -2.60
CA ARG A 226 16.58 20.51 -2.42
C ARG A 226 17.87 20.16 -3.17
N GLU A 227 18.24 18.88 -3.23
CA GLU A 227 19.51 18.40 -3.79
C GLU A 227 19.31 17.44 -4.98
N PRO A 228 18.77 17.89 -6.13
CA PRO A 228 18.42 17.00 -7.24
C PRO A 228 19.63 16.38 -7.97
N ALA A 229 20.86 16.86 -7.74
CA ALA A 229 22.04 16.54 -8.55
C ALA A 229 23.14 15.70 -7.84
N ARG A 230 23.01 15.36 -6.55
CA ARG A 230 23.97 14.50 -5.83
C ARG A 230 23.31 13.17 -5.47
N ILE A 231 23.61 12.12 -6.22
CA ILE A 231 23.14 10.76 -5.89
C ILE A 231 24.27 9.73 -6.01
N PRO A 232 25.14 9.63 -5.00
CA PRO A 232 25.64 8.33 -4.56
C PRO A 232 24.74 7.82 -3.42
N ALA A 233 24.46 6.51 -3.41
CA ALA A 233 23.71 5.87 -2.31
C ALA A 233 24.37 6.01 -0.92
N ALA A 234 25.61 6.52 -0.86
CA ALA A 234 26.43 6.64 0.34
C ALA A 234 26.13 7.87 1.20
N ASP A 235 25.40 8.88 0.69
CA ASP A 235 25.27 10.20 1.34
C ASP A 235 23.89 10.47 1.96
N LEU A 236 23.11 9.44 2.28
CA LEU A 236 21.85 9.65 3.01
C LEU A 236 22.13 10.26 4.39
N PRO A 237 21.33 11.24 4.85
CA PRO A 237 21.38 11.70 6.23
C PRO A 237 21.32 10.52 7.21
N ALA A 238 22.16 10.54 8.25
CA ALA A 238 22.35 9.40 9.14
C ALA A 238 21.05 8.95 9.85
N ASP A 239 20.16 9.90 10.16
CA ASP A 239 18.85 9.65 10.75
C ASP A 239 17.91 8.93 9.75
N VAL A 240 17.87 9.39 8.50
CA VAL A 240 17.12 8.75 7.40
C VAL A 240 17.64 7.32 7.17
N ALA A 241 18.95 7.14 7.13
CA ALA A 241 19.58 5.84 6.96
C ALA A 241 19.29 4.89 8.14
N SER A 242 19.18 5.41 9.36
CA SER A 242 18.84 4.62 10.56
C SER A 242 17.38 4.17 10.54
N GLU A 243 16.45 5.06 10.21
CA GLU A 243 15.02 4.71 10.10
C GLU A 243 14.74 3.73 8.96
N LEU A 244 15.40 3.89 7.80
CA LEU A 244 15.32 2.91 6.72
C LEU A 244 15.80 1.53 7.16
N ARG A 245 16.88 1.46 7.96
CA ARG A 245 17.38 0.20 8.53
C ARG A 245 16.38 -0.42 9.49
N ALA A 246 15.70 0.37 10.33
CA ALA A 246 14.68 -0.11 11.25
C ALA A 246 13.44 -0.68 10.52
N LEU A 247 13.15 -0.19 9.31
CA LEU A 247 12.08 -0.71 8.46
C LEU A 247 12.48 -1.92 7.63
N ARG A 248 13.75 -2.37 7.66
CA ARG A 248 14.16 -3.50 6.84
C ARG A 248 13.37 -4.74 7.19
N ARG A 249 13.04 -5.50 6.15
CA ARG A 249 12.58 -6.86 6.34
C ARG A 249 13.76 -7.71 6.77
N GLU A 250 13.69 -8.26 7.96
CA GLU A 250 14.63 -9.29 8.36
C GLU A 250 14.34 -10.51 7.51
N SER A 251 15.23 -10.82 6.57
CA SER A 251 15.12 -12.06 5.83
C SER A 251 15.25 -13.20 6.83
N ALA A 252 14.25 -14.08 6.90
CA ALA A 252 14.44 -15.38 7.52
C ALA A 252 15.64 -16.02 6.81
N ALA A 253 16.75 -16.18 7.54
CA ALA A 253 18.00 -16.68 6.99
C ALA A 253 17.73 -17.98 6.20
N SER A 254 18.22 -17.98 4.97
CA SER A 254 18.16 -19.09 4.00
C SER A 254 18.76 -20.37 4.52
#